data_AF-A0A846BMV3-F1
#
_entry.id   AF-A0A846BMV3-F1
#
_cell.length_a   1.000
_cell.length_b   1.000
_cell.length_c   1.000
_cell.angle_alpha   90.00
_cell.angle_beta   90.00
_cell.angle_gamma   90.00
#
_symmetry.space_group_name_H-M   'P 1'
#
loop_
_entity.id
_entity.type
_entity.pdbx_description
1 polymer ?
#
loop_
_entity_poly.entity_id
_entity_poly.type
_entity_poly.pdbx_seq_one_letter_code
_entity_poly.pdbx_strand_id
1 'polypeptide(L)'
;MILEQQEEQTIHILEKFVLELKQREKASTPQLVIQQVLYWTDCHPSLIQTLRQLILKAESPINSSEEPGYVAKLVKQYLIRNWQTQEAAEPLQKIHTQLLNNQNCDPFWLLLSYKQILQADDFPSNGSTEQQELLKLGLVIKRQERLRVYNRIYKEVFNSTWLDKTLESLRPYAREISAWLASHCQDASQLLQGEALAEALNWTKSQGRLNSQEDKFLIASQVFNLRGT
;
A
#
# COMPACT_ATOMS: atom_id res chain seq x y z
N MET A 1 -16.79 16.70 6.72
CA MET A 1 -17.43 16.81 5.38
C MET A 1 -17.13 15.65 4.44
N ILE A 2 -15.89 15.41 3.96
CA ILE A 2 -15.61 14.26 3.05
C ILE A 2 -15.69 12.91 3.78
N LEU A 3 -15.17 12.82 5.01
CA LEU A 3 -15.25 11.61 5.84
C LEU A 3 -16.69 11.28 6.24
N GLU A 4 -17.48 12.28 6.63
CA GLU A 4 -18.91 12.10 6.98
C GLU A 4 -19.75 11.63 5.79
N GLN A 5 -19.53 12.18 4.58
CA GLN A 5 -20.20 11.68 3.37
C GLN A 5 -19.78 10.25 3.00
N GLN A 6 -18.51 9.88 3.22
CA GLN A 6 -18.06 8.51 3.02
C GLN A 6 -18.65 7.55 4.06
N GLU A 7 -18.82 7.97 5.30
CA GLU A 7 -19.42 7.18 6.37
C GLU A 7 -20.92 6.90 6.10
N GLU A 8 -21.69 7.92 5.71
CA GLU A 8 -23.11 7.74 5.35
C GLU A 8 -23.30 6.80 4.14
N GLN A 9 -22.48 6.97 3.10
CA GLN A 9 -22.50 6.07 1.94
C GLN A 9 -22.14 4.63 2.33
N THR A 10 -21.17 4.46 3.23
CA THR A 10 -20.74 3.13 3.68
C THR A 10 -21.84 2.44 4.49
N ILE A 11 -22.51 3.17 5.39
CA ILE A 11 -23.65 2.65 6.17
C ILE A 11 -24.74 2.16 5.22
N HIS A 12 -25.12 2.97 4.22
CA HIS A 12 -26.14 2.60 3.25
C HIS A 12 -25.77 1.34 2.44
N ILE A 13 -24.50 1.21 2.02
CA ILE A 13 -24.01 0.02 1.32
C ILE A 13 -24.12 -1.22 2.21
N LEU A 14 -23.75 -1.12 3.49
CA LEU A 14 -23.78 -2.25 4.44
C LEU A 14 -25.20 -2.68 4.78
N GLU A 15 -26.12 -1.75 5.02
CA GLU A 15 -27.53 -2.04 5.28
C GLU A 15 -28.17 -2.80 4.12
N LYS A 16 -27.95 -2.30 2.89
CA LYS A 16 -28.40 -2.96 1.68
C LYS A 16 -27.78 -4.35 1.53
N PHE A 17 -26.49 -4.50 1.82
CA PHE A 17 -25.80 -5.77 1.69
C PHE A 17 -26.34 -6.82 2.68
N VAL A 18 -26.63 -6.44 3.92
CA VAL A 18 -27.26 -7.33 4.92
C VAL A 18 -28.62 -7.82 4.41
N LEU A 19 -29.43 -6.92 3.84
CA LEU A 19 -30.74 -7.29 3.32
C LEU A 19 -30.64 -8.28 2.16
N GLU A 20 -29.70 -8.07 1.23
CA GLU A 20 -29.49 -8.96 0.09
C GLU A 20 -28.97 -10.35 0.49
N LEU A 21 -28.10 -10.43 1.50
CA LEU A 21 -27.65 -11.71 2.06
C LEU A 21 -28.80 -12.52 2.62
N LYS A 22 -29.73 -11.86 3.33
CA LYS A 22 -30.94 -12.49 3.88
C LYS A 22 -31.90 -12.92 2.78
N GLN A 23 -32.21 -12.04 1.83
CA GLN A 23 -33.18 -12.30 0.76
C GLN A 23 -32.76 -13.44 -0.17
N ARG A 24 -31.45 -13.62 -0.39
CA ARG A 24 -30.92 -14.67 -1.27
C ARG A 24 -30.46 -15.92 -0.54
N GLU A 25 -30.71 -16.00 0.78
CA GLU A 25 -30.28 -17.10 1.65
C GLU A 25 -28.79 -17.45 1.47
N LYS A 26 -27.95 -16.44 1.21
CA LYS A 26 -26.54 -16.63 0.85
C LYS A 26 -25.65 -16.98 2.04
N ALA A 27 -26.10 -16.66 3.25
CA ALA A 27 -25.40 -16.95 4.49
C ALA A 27 -26.43 -17.32 5.56
N SER A 28 -26.12 -18.33 6.37
CA SER A 28 -26.85 -18.65 7.59
C SER A 28 -26.73 -17.53 8.63
N THR A 29 -25.55 -16.89 8.69
CA THR A 29 -25.29 -15.75 9.58
C THR A 29 -24.74 -14.54 8.81
N PRO A 30 -25.61 -13.73 8.17
CA PRO A 30 -25.20 -12.54 7.43
C PRO A 30 -24.30 -11.57 8.24
N GLN A 31 -24.52 -11.46 9.55
CA GLN A 31 -23.74 -10.59 10.43
C GLN A 31 -22.27 -10.99 10.50
N LEU A 32 -21.96 -12.30 10.53
CA LEU A 32 -20.58 -12.78 10.55
C LEU A 32 -19.87 -12.49 9.23
N VAL A 33 -20.57 -12.63 8.10
CA VAL A 33 -20.05 -12.29 6.77
C VAL A 33 -19.71 -10.80 6.70
N ILE A 34 -20.61 -9.92 7.15
CA ILE A 34 -20.37 -8.47 7.20
C ILE A 34 -19.19 -8.14 8.11
N GLN A 35 -19.12 -8.75 9.30
CA GLN A 35 -18.01 -8.53 10.22
C GLN A 35 -16.67 -8.89 9.58
N GLN A 36 -16.59 -10.00 8.84
CA GLN A 36 -15.40 -10.38 8.10
C GLN A 36 -15.09 -9.42 6.94
N VAL A 37 -16.11 -8.97 6.20
CA VAL A 37 -15.90 -7.96 5.14
C VAL A 37 -15.31 -6.68 5.73
N LEU A 38 -15.89 -6.16 6.81
CA LEU A 38 -15.37 -4.97 7.50
C LEU A 38 -13.98 -5.20 8.08
N TYR A 39 -13.72 -6.39 8.63
CA TYR A 39 -12.39 -6.77 9.09
C TYR A 39 -11.35 -6.64 7.98
N TRP A 40 -11.64 -7.05 6.75
CA TRP A 40 -10.67 -6.94 5.65
C TRP A 40 -10.58 -5.54 5.03
N THR A 41 -11.70 -4.82 4.95
CA THR A 41 -11.79 -3.56 4.20
C THR A 41 -11.66 -2.29 5.03
N ASP A 42 -11.77 -2.37 6.36
CA ASP A 42 -11.82 -1.23 7.29
C ASP A 42 -12.80 -0.13 6.81
N CYS A 43 -13.99 -0.54 6.36
CA CYS A 43 -15.04 0.33 5.82
C CYS A 43 -14.75 0.98 4.45
N HIS A 44 -13.73 0.53 3.69
CA HIS A 44 -13.44 1.10 2.38
C HIS A 44 -14.55 0.78 1.35
N PRO A 45 -15.25 1.78 0.77
CA PRO A 45 -16.46 1.56 -0.04
C PRO A 45 -16.25 0.68 -1.28
N SER A 46 -15.18 0.90 -2.04
CA SER A 46 -14.92 0.12 -3.26
C SER A 46 -14.66 -1.36 -2.94
N LEU A 47 -13.89 -1.65 -1.88
CA LEU A 47 -13.59 -3.02 -1.47
C LEU A 47 -14.83 -3.73 -0.90
N ILE A 48 -15.68 -3.01 -0.15
CA ILE A 48 -16.98 -3.54 0.29
C ILE A 48 -17.81 -3.92 -0.93
N GLN A 49 -17.93 -3.02 -1.92
CA GLN A 49 -18.73 -3.27 -3.12
C GLN A 49 -18.18 -4.46 -3.92
N THR A 50 -16.85 -4.57 -4.06
CA THR A 50 -16.20 -5.70 -4.70
C THR A 50 -16.53 -7.02 -3.98
N LEU A 51 -16.34 -7.07 -2.66
CA LEU A 51 -16.61 -8.30 -1.88
C LEU A 51 -18.09 -8.65 -1.90
N ARG A 52 -18.98 -7.66 -1.80
CA ARG A 52 -20.42 -7.83 -2.00
C ARG A 52 -20.72 -8.48 -3.33
N GLN A 53 -20.17 -7.98 -4.43
CA GLN A 53 -20.39 -8.55 -5.76
C GLN A 53 -19.85 -9.99 -5.87
N LEU A 54 -18.66 -10.27 -5.33
CA LEU A 54 -18.08 -11.62 -5.32
C LEU A 54 -18.96 -12.61 -4.54
N ILE A 55 -19.42 -12.21 -3.36
CA ILE A 55 -20.28 -13.05 -2.50
C ILE A 55 -21.64 -13.30 -3.15
N LEU A 56 -22.26 -12.28 -3.75
CA LEU A 56 -23.57 -12.42 -4.39
C LEU A 56 -23.54 -13.19 -5.72
N LYS A 57 -22.40 -13.21 -6.41
CA LYS A 57 -22.18 -13.98 -7.66
C LYS A 57 -21.90 -15.46 -7.41
N ALA A 58 -21.45 -15.85 -6.22
CA ALA A 58 -21.21 -17.26 -5.91
C ALA A 58 -22.49 -18.07 -6.08
N GLU A 59 -22.46 -19.19 -6.81
CA GLU A 59 -23.67 -19.97 -7.11
C GLU A 59 -24.25 -20.64 -5.87
N SER A 60 -23.38 -21.23 -5.03
CA SER A 60 -23.78 -21.90 -3.79
C SER A 60 -23.86 -20.94 -2.60
N PRO A 61 -24.78 -21.17 -1.65
CA PRO A 61 -24.77 -20.46 -0.38
C PRO A 61 -23.51 -20.79 0.41
N ILE A 62 -23.10 -19.88 1.29
CA ILE A 62 -21.94 -20.07 2.15
C ILE A 62 -22.31 -21.11 3.21
N ASN A 63 -21.55 -22.20 3.27
CA ASN A 63 -21.73 -23.21 4.31
C ASN A 63 -21.55 -22.59 5.69
N SER A 64 -22.50 -22.81 6.60
CA SER A 64 -22.52 -22.22 7.95
C SER A 64 -21.22 -22.49 8.74
N SER A 65 -20.59 -23.65 8.51
CA SER A 65 -19.31 -24.04 9.13
C SER A 65 -18.09 -23.33 8.54
N GLU A 66 -18.20 -22.73 7.36
CA GLU A 66 -17.11 -22.05 6.66
C GLU A 66 -17.27 -20.52 6.61
N GLU A 67 -18.39 -19.97 7.11
CA GLU A 67 -18.73 -18.53 7.03
C GLU A 67 -17.59 -17.58 7.43
N PRO A 68 -16.86 -17.79 8.55
CA PRO A 68 -15.78 -16.89 8.93
C PRO A 68 -14.57 -16.99 7.99
N GLY A 69 -14.28 -18.19 7.47
CA GLY A 69 -13.15 -18.45 6.60
C GLY A 69 -13.43 -18.14 5.12
N TYR A 70 -14.69 -18.11 4.71
CA TYR A 70 -15.09 -17.95 3.33
C TYR A 70 -14.69 -16.58 2.76
N VAL A 71 -15.00 -15.50 3.49
CA VAL A 71 -14.60 -14.14 3.08
C VAL A 71 -13.08 -14.03 2.98
N ALA A 72 -12.34 -14.59 3.95
CA ALA A 72 -10.88 -14.61 3.91
C ALA A 72 -10.34 -15.40 2.70
N LYS A 73 -10.98 -16.54 2.33
CA LYS A 73 -10.63 -17.30 1.11
C LYS A 73 -10.85 -16.44 -0.14
N LEU A 74 -11.99 -15.76 -0.26
CA LEU A 74 -12.28 -14.87 -1.39
C LEU A 74 -11.28 -13.72 -1.50
N VAL A 75 -11.00 -13.04 -0.39
CA VAL A 75 -10.00 -11.96 -0.34
C VAL A 75 -8.64 -12.47 -0.79
N LYS A 76 -8.17 -13.60 -0.24
CA LYS A 76 -6.87 -14.18 -0.61
C LYS A 76 -6.82 -14.56 -2.09
N GLN A 77 -7.88 -15.15 -2.63
CA GLN A 77 -7.92 -15.62 -4.01
C GLN A 77 -8.01 -14.47 -5.02
N TYR A 78 -8.93 -13.52 -4.80
CA TYR A 78 -9.28 -12.50 -5.79
C TYR A 78 -8.59 -11.16 -5.57
N LEU A 79 -8.20 -10.82 -4.33
CA LEU A 79 -7.67 -9.51 -3.98
C LEU A 79 -6.21 -9.52 -3.49
N ILE A 80 -5.64 -10.69 -3.18
CA ILE A 80 -4.23 -10.79 -2.73
C ILE A 80 -3.37 -11.58 -3.71
N ARG A 81 -3.76 -12.79 -4.13
CA ARG A 81 -2.90 -13.62 -5.00
C ARG A 81 -2.86 -13.14 -6.45
N ASN A 82 -4.01 -12.80 -7.01
CA ASN A 82 -4.16 -12.49 -8.44
C ASN A 82 -4.63 -11.05 -8.66
N TRP A 83 -4.27 -10.14 -7.75
CA TRP A 83 -4.80 -8.78 -7.77
C TRP A 83 -4.37 -7.99 -9.03
N GLN A 84 -3.26 -8.37 -9.68
CA GLN A 84 -2.78 -7.72 -10.90
C GLN A 84 -3.60 -8.04 -12.16
N THR A 85 -4.37 -9.14 -12.16
CA THR A 85 -5.09 -9.61 -13.36
C THR A 85 -6.60 -9.73 -13.16
N GLN A 86 -7.06 -9.78 -11.91
CA GLN A 86 -8.47 -9.94 -11.59
C GLN A 86 -9.25 -8.63 -11.74
N GLU A 87 -10.38 -8.65 -12.44
CA GLU A 87 -11.29 -7.49 -12.55
C GLU A 87 -11.78 -6.98 -11.19
N ALA A 88 -12.08 -7.91 -10.26
CA ALA A 88 -12.46 -7.57 -8.89
C ALA A 88 -11.38 -6.75 -8.15
N ALA A 89 -10.12 -6.83 -8.58
CA ALA A 89 -8.99 -6.09 -8.02
C ALA A 89 -8.64 -4.82 -8.81
N GLU A 90 -9.49 -4.36 -9.72
CA GLU A 90 -9.33 -3.09 -10.45
C GLU A 90 -9.00 -1.89 -9.52
N PRO A 91 -9.63 -1.73 -8.33
CA PRO A 91 -9.25 -0.66 -7.41
C PRO A 91 -7.77 -0.72 -6.97
N LEU A 92 -7.23 -1.93 -6.78
CA LEU A 92 -5.84 -2.16 -6.38
C LEU A 92 -4.89 -1.87 -7.55
N GLN A 93 -5.24 -2.31 -8.76
CA GLN A 93 -4.47 -2.03 -9.99
C GLN A 93 -4.38 -0.54 -10.27
N LYS A 94 -5.47 0.19 -10.02
CA LYS A 94 -5.48 1.65 -10.15
C LYS A 94 -4.54 2.32 -9.16
N ILE A 95 -4.60 1.95 -7.87
CA ILE A 95 -3.67 2.47 -6.84
C ILE A 95 -2.23 2.16 -7.23
N HIS A 96 -1.93 0.93 -7.63
CA HIS A 96 -0.59 0.53 -8.09
C HIS A 96 -0.08 1.41 -9.24
N THR A 97 -0.91 1.61 -10.26
CA THR A 97 -0.57 2.43 -11.42
C THR A 97 -0.31 3.88 -11.02
N GLN A 98 -1.11 4.42 -10.10
CA GLN A 98 -0.96 5.78 -9.60
C GLN A 98 0.23 5.97 -8.66
N LEU A 99 0.66 4.92 -7.95
CA LEU A 99 1.90 4.93 -7.17
C LEU A 99 3.13 5.04 -8.08
N LEU A 100 3.16 4.25 -9.17
CA LEU A 100 4.30 4.20 -10.08
C LEU A 100 4.35 5.35 -11.09
N ASN A 101 3.21 5.92 -11.44
CA ASN A 101 3.09 7.01 -12.41
C ASN A 101 2.57 8.30 -11.75
N ASN A 102 2.93 8.53 -10.49
CA ASN A 102 2.50 9.73 -9.79
C ASN A 102 3.10 10.97 -10.46
N GLN A 103 2.26 11.97 -10.76
CA GLN A 103 2.70 13.20 -11.43
C GLN A 103 3.09 14.32 -10.45
N ASN A 104 2.69 14.21 -9.19
CA ASN A 104 2.87 15.24 -8.16
C ASN A 104 4.14 15.02 -7.32
N CYS A 105 4.66 13.79 -7.29
CA CYS A 105 5.90 13.45 -6.59
C CYS A 105 6.61 12.26 -7.27
N ASP A 106 7.90 12.12 -6.99
CA ASP A 106 8.70 10.99 -7.48
C ASP A 106 8.20 9.67 -6.87
N PRO A 107 7.90 8.65 -7.69
CA PRO A 107 7.37 7.36 -7.24
C PRO A 107 8.21 6.66 -6.16
N PHE A 108 9.53 6.78 -6.18
CA PHE A 108 10.38 6.15 -5.18
C PHE A 108 10.26 6.81 -3.82
N TRP A 109 10.22 8.14 -3.78
CA TRP A 109 10.02 8.88 -2.53
C TRP A 109 8.62 8.65 -1.96
N LEU A 110 7.62 8.56 -2.85
CA LEU A 110 6.26 8.17 -2.48
C LEU A 110 6.22 6.77 -1.84
N LEU A 111 6.84 5.79 -2.47
CA LEU A 111 6.90 4.41 -1.98
C LEU A 111 7.73 4.27 -0.71
N LEU A 112 8.82 5.02 -0.58
CA LEU A 112 9.63 5.02 0.63
C LEU A 112 8.87 5.62 1.82
N SER A 113 8.12 6.71 1.59
CA SER A 113 7.21 7.28 2.59
C SER A 113 6.13 6.27 3.01
N TYR A 114 5.54 5.57 2.05
CA TYR A 114 4.58 4.50 2.35
C TYR A 114 5.21 3.35 3.15
N LYS A 115 6.45 2.93 2.81
CA LYS A 115 7.18 1.90 3.55
C LYS A 115 7.38 2.28 5.02
N GLN A 116 7.69 3.54 5.31
CA GLN A 116 7.81 4.04 6.69
C GLN A 116 6.48 3.95 7.44
N ILE A 117 5.37 4.34 6.79
CA ILE A 117 4.02 4.26 7.37
C ILE A 117 3.63 2.79 7.63
N LEU A 118 3.94 1.89 6.70
CA LEU A 118 3.65 0.46 6.83
C LEU A 118 4.40 -0.18 8.03
N GLN A 119 5.64 0.24 8.28
CA GLN A 119 6.47 -0.30 9.36
C GLN A 119 6.11 0.26 10.75
N ALA A 120 5.82 1.56 10.83
CA ALA A 120 5.52 2.20 12.11
C ALA A 120 4.07 1.93 12.59
N ASP A 121 3.17 1.59 11.66
CA ASP A 121 1.71 1.43 11.82
C ASP A 121 0.96 2.65 12.39
N ASP A 122 1.71 3.65 12.83
CA ASP A 122 1.25 4.89 13.41
C ASP A 122 2.35 5.96 13.19
N PHE A 123 2.39 6.59 12.03
CA PHE A 123 3.47 7.48 11.60
C PHE A 123 3.05 8.97 11.69
N PRO A 124 3.89 9.89 12.18
CA PRO A 124 3.52 11.30 12.28
C PRO A 124 3.23 11.92 10.91
N SER A 125 2.07 12.57 10.78
CA SER A 125 1.76 13.39 9.61
C SER A 125 2.62 14.65 9.63
N ASN A 126 3.51 14.82 8.65
CA ASN A 126 4.33 16.01 8.46
C ASN A 126 3.84 16.89 7.30
N GLY A 127 2.83 16.41 6.54
CA GLY A 127 2.23 17.17 5.44
C GLY A 127 3.07 17.22 4.17
N SER A 128 4.09 16.34 4.04
CA SER A 128 4.87 16.26 2.81
C SER A 128 3.99 15.91 1.60
N THR A 129 4.45 16.27 0.40
CA THR A 129 3.75 15.97 -0.85
C THR A 129 3.46 14.48 -1.00
N GLU A 130 4.41 13.63 -0.62
CA GLU A 130 4.26 12.17 -0.64
C GLU A 130 3.12 11.73 0.27
N GLN A 131 3.06 12.23 1.51
CA GLN A 131 1.98 11.88 2.44
C GLN A 131 0.61 12.35 1.94
N GLN A 132 0.53 13.55 1.37
CA GLN A 132 -0.71 14.07 0.79
C GLN A 132 -1.18 13.21 -0.41
N GLU A 133 -0.25 12.80 -1.27
CA GLU A 133 -0.57 11.92 -2.38
C GLU A 133 -1.01 10.52 -1.90
N LEU A 134 -0.36 9.94 -0.89
CA LEU A 134 -0.81 8.66 -0.30
C LEU A 134 -2.22 8.74 0.29
N LEU A 135 -2.57 9.86 0.93
CA LEU A 135 -3.91 10.13 1.44
C LEU A 135 -4.93 10.26 0.29
N LYS A 136 -4.57 10.98 -0.78
CA LYS A 136 -5.41 11.17 -1.96
C LYS A 136 -5.68 9.86 -2.70
N LEU A 137 -4.70 8.96 -2.76
CA LEU A 137 -4.86 7.61 -3.31
C LEU A 137 -5.74 6.72 -2.42
N GLY A 138 -6.02 7.14 -1.18
CA GLY A 138 -6.73 6.34 -0.20
C GLY A 138 -5.93 5.13 0.27
N LEU A 139 -4.61 5.08 0.05
CA LEU A 139 -3.78 3.96 0.51
C LEU A 139 -3.53 4.05 2.01
N VAL A 140 -3.46 5.27 2.54
CA VAL A 140 -3.32 5.58 3.96
C VAL A 140 -4.46 6.49 4.41
N ILE A 141 -4.71 6.51 5.72
CA ILE A 141 -5.66 7.44 6.34
C ILE A 141 -5.00 8.18 7.50
N LYS A 142 -5.49 9.40 7.74
CA LYS A 142 -5.06 10.24 8.85
C LYS A 142 -6.05 10.15 10.00
N ARG A 143 -5.60 9.73 11.18
CA ARG A 143 -6.37 9.75 12.44
C ARG A 143 -5.52 10.43 13.51
N GLN A 144 -6.07 11.44 14.16
CA GLN A 144 -5.39 12.17 15.25
C GLN A 144 -3.97 12.64 14.87
N GLU A 145 -3.81 13.24 13.70
CA GLU A 145 -2.50 13.68 13.16
C GLU A 145 -1.48 12.57 12.85
N ARG A 146 -1.92 11.31 12.82
CA ARG A 146 -1.07 10.16 12.50
C ARG A 146 -1.59 9.38 11.31
N LEU A 147 -0.67 8.82 10.55
CA LEU A 147 -0.92 8.09 9.32
C LEU A 147 -0.80 6.59 9.57
N ARG A 148 -1.74 5.85 9.00
CA ARG A 148 -1.75 4.39 8.99
C ARG A 148 -2.24 3.88 7.64
N VAL A 149 -1.82 2.68 7.25
CA VAL A 149 -2.37 2.03 6.05
C VAL A 149 -3.86 1.79 6.26
N TYR A 150 -4.69 2.11 5.25
CA TYR A 150 -6.14 2.15 5.42
C TYR A 150 -6.69 0.78 5.85
N ASN A 151 -6.40 -0.29 5.09
CA ASN A 151 -7.00 -1.59 5.36
C ASN A 151 -5.99 -2.75 5.23
N ARG A 152 -6.42 -3.93 5.69
CA ARG A 152 -5.60 -5.14 5.70
C ARG A 152 -5.26 -5.62 4.29
N ILE A 153 -6.19 -5.49 3.34
CA ILE A 153 -5.93 -5.88 1.95
C ILE A 153 -4.76 -5.08 1.38
N TYR A 154 -4.72 -3.76 1.62
CA TYR A 154 -3.61 -2.91 1.18
C TYR A 154 -2.29 -3.31 1.83
N LYS A 155 -2.28 -3.62 3.14
CA LYS A 155 -1.07 -4.13 3.82
C LYS A 155 -0.56 -5.44 3.23
N GLU A 156 -1.46 -6.34 2.85
CA GLU A 156 -1.11 -7.65 2.28
C GLU A 156 -0.65 -7.56 0.82
N VAL A 157 -1.24 -6.65 0.04
CA VAL A 157 -0.93 -6.46 -1.38
C VAL A 157 0.33 -5.62 -1.57
N PHE A 158 0.37 -4.43 -0.97
CA PHE A 158 1.49 -3.51 -1.01
C PHE A 158 2.41 -3.73 0.20
N ASN A 159 2.73 -5.01 0.45
CA ASN A 159 3.55 -5.40 1.59
C ASN A 159 5.03 -5.03 1.41
N SER A 160 5.84 -5.26 2.45
CA SER A 160 7.29 -4.97 2.41
C SER A 160 8.03 -5.71 1.29
N THR A 161 7.68 -6.96 0.99
CA THR A 161 8.31 -7.72 -0.11
C THR A 161 8.01 -7.11 -1.47
N TRP A 162 6.77 -6.65 -1.69
CA TRP A 162 6.41 -5.92 -2.91
C TRP A 162 7.17 -4.59 -2.98
N LEU A 163 7.19 -3.82 -1.89
CA LEU A 163 7.90 -2.54 -1.82
C LEU A 163 9.38 -2.66 -2.11
N ASP A 164 10.06 -3.64 -1.52
CA ASP A 164 11.51 -3.83 -1.72
C ASP A 164 11.82 -4.09 -3.20
N LYS A 165 11.09 -5.02 -3.82
CA LYS A 165 11.24 -5.32 -5.26
C LYS A 165 10.94 -4.11 -6.14
N THR A 166 9.88 -3.37 -5.83
CA THR A 166 9.48 -2.20 -6.61
C THR A 166 10.51 -1.07 -6.46
N LEU A 167 10.99 -0.79 -5.25
CA LEU A 167 12.03 0.21 -5.01
C LEU A 167 13.33 -0.15 -5.73
N GLU A 168 13.77 -1.41 -5.66
CA GLU A 168 14.95 -1.92 -6.38
C GLU A 168 14.80 -1.79 -7.91
N SER A 169 13.58 -1.97 -8.44
CA SER A 169 13.33 -1.75 -9.87
C SER A 169 13.42 -0.28 -10.29
N LEU A 170 13.20 0.65 -9.35
CA LEU A 170 13.26 2.09 -9.60
C LEU A 170 14.68 2.63 -9.49
N ARG A 171 15.51 2.09 -8.58
CA ARG A 171 16.88 2.56 -8.34
C ARG A 171 17.81 1.39 -7.99
N PRO A 172 19.01 1.32 -8.58
CA PRO A 172 19.96 0.23 -8.30
C PRO A 172 20.48 0.25 -6.86
N TYR A 173 20.47 1.42 -6.20
CA TYR A 173 20.91 1.62 -4.82
C TYR A 173 19.76 1.76 -3.81
N ALA A 174 18.54 1.33 -4.19
CA ALA A 174 17.33 1.51 -3.40
C ALA A 174 17.43 0.95 -1.99
N ARG A 175 18.07 -0.20 -1.84
CA ARG A 175 18.22 -0.90 -0.56
C ARG A 175 19.13 -0.11 0.38
N GLU A 176 20.28 0.29 -0.13
CA GLU A 176 21.34 0.99 0.60
C GLU A 176 20.86 2.37 1.06
N ILE A 177 20.26 3.16 0.16
CA ILE A 177 19.73 4.48 0.54
C ILE A 177 18.59 4.36 1.55
N SER A 178 17.72 3.34 1.42
CA SER A 178 16.62 3.11 2.37
C SER A 178 17.17 2.81 3.77
N ALA A 179 18.16 1.93 3.87
CA ALA A 179 18.79 1.56 5.14
C ALA A 179 19.57 2.74 5.74
N TRP A 180 20.31 3.48 4.91
CA TRP A 180 21.03 4.67 5.35
C TRP A 180 20.10 5.74 5.89
N LEU A 181 18.98 6.02 5.22
CA LEU A 181 17.97 6.96 5.71
C LEU A 181 17.31 6.50 7.01
N ALA A 182 17.03 5.19 7.14
CA ALA A 182 16.50 4.62 8.38
C ALA A 182 17.46 4.77 9.57
N SER A 183 18.77 4.80 9.31
CA SER A 183 19.81 5.10 10.31
C SER A 183 19.98 6.59 10.62
N HIS A 184 19.06 7.45 10.16
CA HIS A 184 19.21 8.91 10.20
C HIS A 184 20.50 9.41 9.52
N CYS A 185 20.89 8.77 8.41
CA CYS A 185 22.11 9.07 7.65
C CYS A 185 23.43 8.79 8.40
N GLN A 186 23.43 7.90 9.40
CA GLN A 186 24.60 7.67 10.28
C GLN A 186 25.36 6.39 9.97
N ASP A 187 24.67 5.35 9.46
CA ASP A 187 25.28 4.05 9.22
C ASP A 187 26.11 4.06 7.93
N ALA A 188 27.42 4.28 8.07
CA ALA A 188 28.35 4.30 6.96
C ALA A 188 28.47 2.94 6.24
N SER A 189 28.08 1.81 6.85
CA SER A 189 28.15 0.51 6.15
C SER A 189 27.13 0.40 5.01
N GLN A 190 26.12 1.28 5.00
CA GLN A 190 25.14 1.37 3.91
C GLN A 190 25.62 2.27 2.75
N LEU A 191 26.77 2.94 2.88
CA LEU A 191 27.28 3.78 1.79
C LEU A 191 27.83 2.92 0.65
N LEU A 192 27.57 3.37 -0.58
CA LEU A 192 28.00 2.64 -1.78
C LEU A 192 29.52 2.66 -1.91
N GLN A 193 30.09 1.55 -2.35
CA GLN A 193 31.53 1.39 -2.54
C GLN A 193 31.85 0.72 -3.88
N GLY A 194 33.03 1.03 -4.42
CA GLY A 194 33.55 0.39 -5.63
C GLY A 194 32.56 0.39 -6.79
N GLU A 195 32.27 -0.80 -7.33
CA GLU A 195 31.40 -1.00 -8.49
C GLU A 195 29.95 -0.53 -8.25
N ALA A 196 29.40 -0.74 -7.04
CA ALA A 196 28.04 -0.30 -6.72
C ALA A 196 27.90 1.23 -6.75
N LEU A 197 28.95 1.96 -6.33
CA LEU A 197 28.99 3.43 -6.45
C LEU A 197 29.12 3.85 -7.92
N ALA A 198 29.97 3.18 -8.70
CA ALA A 198 30.13 3.49 -10.12
C ALA A 198 28.82 3.26 -10.90
N GLU A 199 28.11 2.18 -10.61
CA GLU A 199 26.80 1.87 -11.19
C GLU A 199 25.77 2.93 -10.82
N ALA A 200 25.67 3.29 -9.54
CA ALA A 200 24.77 4.35 -9.08
C ALA A 200 25.04 5.69 -9.77
N LEU A 201 26.31 6.11 -9.86
CA LEU A 201 26.71 7.34 -10.54
C LEU A 201 26.47 7.30 -12.05
N ASN A 202 26.55 6.12 -12.68
CA ASN A 202 26.20 5.98 -14.08
C ASN A 202 24.68 6.05 -14.29
N TRP A 203 23.92 5.39 -13.41
CA TRP A 203 22.46 5.47 -13.40
C TRP A 203 22.03 6.92 -13.30
N THR A 204 22.52 7.71 -12.33
CA THR A 204 22.09 9.10 -12.15
C THR A 204 22.34 10.01 -13.35
N LYS A 205 23.40 9.78 -14.15
CA LYS A 205 23.66 10.53 -15.39
C LYS A 205 22.58 10.33 -16.44
N SER A 206 21.94 9.15 -16.44
CA SER A 206 20.83 8.83 -17.35
C SER A 206 19.47 9.32 -16.86
N GLN A 207 19.41 9.81 -15.62
CA GLN A 207 18.17 10.19 -14.95
C GLN A 207 18.03 11.72 -14.85
N GLY A 208 16.81 12.16 -14.60
CA GLY A 208 16.48 13.55 -14.36
C GLY A 208 16.99 14.08 -13.01
N ARG A 209 16.33 15.13 -12.51
CA ARG A 209 16.70 15.81 -11.26
C ARG A 209 16.58 14.87 -10.06
N LEU A 210 17.69 14.67 -9.35
CA LEU A 210 17.74 13.95 -8.08
C LEU A 210 17.11 14.77 -6.95
N ASN A 211 16.63 14.06 -5.92
CA ASN A 211 16.22 14.68 -4.68
C ASN A 211 17.45 15.02 -3.82
N SER A 212 17.35 16.07 -3.02
CA SER A 212 18.37 16.48 -2.03
C SER A 212 18.92 15.35 -1.14
N GLN A 213 18.08 14.37 -0.76
CA GLN A 213 18.52 13.24 0.07
C GLN A 213 19.34 12.22 -0.72
N GLU A 214 19.01 12.02 -1.99
CA GLU A 214 19.80 11.20 -2.91
C GLU A 214 21.17 11.83 -3.17
N ASP A 215 21.20 13.14 -3.44
CA ASP A 215 22.45 13.88 -3.61
C ASP A 215 23.35 13.72 -2.37
N LYS A 216 22.77 13.89 -1.18
CA LYS A 216 23.48 13.73 0.09
C LYS A 216 24.04 12.31 0.25
N PHE A 217 23.26 11.29 -0.09
CA PHE A 217 23.69 9.88 -0.01
C PHE A 217 24.85 9.58 -0.98
N LEU A 218 24.77 10.05 -2.21
CA LEU A 218 25.80 9.84 -3.24
C LEU A 218 27.09 10.61 -2.92
N ILE A 219 26.98 11.83 -2.39
CA ILE A 219 28.14 12.61 -1.93
C ILE A 219 28.79 11.90 -0.73
N ALA A 220 28.01 11.46 0.25
CA ALA A 220 28.52 10.73 1.41
C ALA A 220 29.25 9.45 0.98
N SER A 221 28.70 8.71 0.01
CA SER A 221 29.33 7.52 -0.55
C SER A 221 30.65 7.83 -1.25
N GLN A 222 30.71 8.88 -2.08
CA GLN A 222 31.96 9.30 -2.74
C GLN A 222 33.04 9.69 -1.73
N VAL A 223 32.69 10.51 -0.72
CA VAL A 223 33.63 10.94 0.33
C VAL A 223 34.14 9.75 1.14
N PHE A 224 33.27 8.77 1.43
CA PHE A 224 33.66 7.55 2.14
C PHE A 224 34.72 6.76 1.38
N ASN A 225 34.57 6.61 0.06
CA ASN A 225 35.53 5.89 -0.78
C ASN A 225 36.88 6.60 -0.87
N LEU A 226 36.90 7.95 -0.90
CA LEU A 226 38.15 8.73 -0.89
C LEU A 226 38.95 8.65 0.41
N ARG A 227 38.30 8.28 1.53
CA ARG A 227 38.97 8.11 2.83
C ARG A 227 39.46 6.68 3.06
N GLY A 228 38.98 5.73 2.26
CA GLY A 228 39.35 4.31 2.34
C GLY A 228 40.50 3.90 1.42
N THR A 229 41.00 4.81 0.59
CA THR A 229 42.23 4.70 -0.22
C THR A 229 43.40 5.34 0.47
#